data_AF-A0A7S1A860-F1
#
_entry.id   AF-A0A7S1A860-F1
#
_cell.length_a   1.000
_cell.length_b   1.000
_cell.length_c   1.000
_cell.angle_alpha   90.00
_cell.angle_beta   90.00
_cell.angle_gamma   90.00
#
_symmetry.space_group_name_H-M   'P 1'
#
loop_
_entity.id
_entity.type
_entity.pdbx_description
1 polymer ?
#
loop_
_entity_poly.entity_id
_entity_poly.type
_entity_poly.pdbx_seq_one_letter_code
_entity_poly.pdbx_strand_id
1 'polypeptide(L)'
;DSSFVGGSDFKQLDTYITLDEYTTSNAGMILCMAVCAAWSLAVLKVVGEMLDQVKALRYLVLKECKIMEIAVVEMGFTLEKIPAHRFVFFVIMCSVQLLIALTLLIAGDIWLASTTDIVELLLNGIALAYIMDIDELTYRVLVPTKLDTLIRRLSPNAVDWSMSLPTRSVLLSIPLCVINVIVYTQLVLPHANSVVTVERAL
;
A
#
# COMPACT_ATOMS: atom_id res chain seq x y z
N ASP A 1 -34.70 40.87 -24.15
CA ASP A 1 -34.15 39.52 -23.90
C ASP A 1 -32.77 39.32 -24.52
N SER A 2 -31.76 40.05 -24.05
CA SER A 2 -30.39 39.99 -24.61
C SER A 2 -29.28 40.03 -23.54
N SER A 3 -29.62 39.76 -22.27
CA SER A 3 -28.70 39.84 -21.13
C SER A 3 -28.15 38.47 -20.66
N PHE A 4 -28.43 37.37 -21.38
CA PHE A 4 -28.07 36.02 -20.91
C PHE A 4 -26.76 35.45 -21.46
N VAL A 5 -26.10 36.12 -22.43
CA VAL A 5 -24.91 35.57 -23.13
C VAL A 5 -23.58 35.94 -22.46
N GLY A 6 -23.51 37.01 -21.66
CA GLY A 6 -22.25 37.45 -21.04
C GLY A 6 -21.72 36.58 -19.88
N GLY A 7 -22.55 35.67 -19.34
CA GLY A 7 -22.17 34.84 -18.20
C GLY A 7 -21.43 33.54 -18.57
N SER A 8 -21.61 33.03 -19.80
CA SER A 8 -20.96 31.80 -20.26
C SER A 8 -19.50 32.03 -20.63
N ASP A 9 -19.20 33.15 -21.28
CA ASP A 9 -17.85 33.49 -21.75
C ASP A 9 -16.90 33.73 -20.58
N PHE A 10 -17.40 34.34 -19.50
CA PHE A 10 -16.61 34.58 -18.30
C PHE A 10 -16.29 33.28 -17.54
N LYS A 11 -17.23 32.32 -17.50
CA LYS A 11 -16.99 31.00 -16.91
C LYS A 11 -16.01 30.17 -17.73
N GLN A 12 -16.07 30.27 -19.06
CA GLN A 12 -15.08 29.63 -19.92
C GLN A 12 -13.69 30.24 -19.70
N LEU A 13 -13.58 31.56 -19.58
CA LEU A 13 -12.29 32.22 -19.34
C LEU A 13 -11.66 31.81 -18.01
N ASP A 14 -12.45 31.73 -16.93
CA ASP A 14 -11.97 31.24 -15.63
C ASP A 14 -11.53 29.78 -15.71
N THR A 15 -12.26 28.96 -16.47
CA THR A 15 -11.88 27.56 -16.73
C THR A 15 -10.56 27.49 -17.50
N TYR A 16 -10.36 28.36 -18.50
CA TYR A 16 -9.12 28.42 -19.28
C TYR A 16 -7.91 28.91 -18.48
N ILE A 17 -8.06 29.93 -17.65
CA ILE A 17 -6.98 30.44 -16.78
C ILE A 17 -6.58 29.36 -15.77
N THR A 18 -7.57 28.71 -15.17
CA THR A 18 -7.35 27.61 -14.22
C THR A 18 -6.68 26.42 -14.92
N LEU A 19 -7.15 26.06 -16.13
CA LEU A 19 -6.56 24.98 -16.93
C LEU A 19 -5.11 25.31 -17.33
N ASP A 20 -4.83 26.54 -17.77
CA ASP A 20 -3.50 27.01 -18.16
C ASP A 20 -2.53 27.00 -16.98
N GLU A 21 -2.97 27.40 -15.78
CA GLU A 21 -2.17 27.31 -14.56
C GLU A 21 -1.85 25.84 -14.17
N TYR A 22 -2.74 24.90 -14.49
CA TYR A 22 -2.53 23.46 -14.28
C TYR A 22 -1.73 22.77 -15.39
N THR A 23 -1.77 23.25 -16.64
CA THR A 23 -1.08 22.63 -17.79
C THR A 23 0.29 23.25 -18.08
N THR A 24 0.52 24.53 -17.79
CA THR A 24 1.81 25.20 -18.05
C THR A 24 2.93 24.73 -17.13
N SER A 25 2.59 24.12 -16.01
CA SER A 25 3.56 23.51 -15.10
C SER A 25 3.25 22.03 -15.00
N ASN A 26 4.22 21.17 -15.33
CA ASN A 26 4.16 19.70 -15.18
C ASN A 26 3.70 19.19 -13.79
N ALA A 27 3.39 20.09 -12.85
CA ALA A 27 2.81 19.88 -11.54
C ALA A 27 1.64 18.91 -11.51
N GLY A 28 0.68 18.97 -12.45
CA GLY A 28 -0.45 18.04 -12.47
C GLY A 28 -0.03 16.58 -12.66
N MET A 29 0.91 16.33 -13.60
CA MET A 29 1.45 14.99 -13.84
C MET A 29 2.34 14.52 -12.69
N ILE A 30 3.14 15.41 -12.11
CA ILE A 30 4.01 15.10 -10.97
C ILE A 30 3.17 14.73 -9.74
N LEU A 31 2.08 15.45 -9.50
CA LEU A 31 1.17 15.20 -8.38
C LEU A 31 0.44 13.87 -8.55
N CYS A 32 -0.06 13.57 -9.76
CA CYS A 32 -0.66 12.27 -10.07
C CYS A 32 0.33 11.11 -9.82
N MET A 33 1.55 11.23 -10.34
CA MET A 33 2.62 10.25 -10.10
C MET A 33 2.96 10.12 -8.61
N ALA A 34 3.00 11.22 -7.87
CA ALA A 34 3.29 11.21 -6.43
C ALA A 34 2.18 10.50 -5.64
N VAL A 35 0.91 10.71 -5.99
CA VAL A 35 -0.23 10.05 -5.33
C VAL A 35 -0.25 8.56 -5.64
N CYS A 36 -0.04 8.14 -6.89
CA CYS A 36 0.08 6.73 -7.24
C CYS A 36 1.29 6.06 -6.58
N ALA A 37 2.43 6.76 -6.52
CA ALA A 37 3.62 6.27 -5.83
C ALA A 37 3.38 6.11 -4.32
N ALA A 38 2.74 7.09 -3.68
CA ALA A 38 2.36 7.04 -2.28
C ALA A 38 1.38 5.88 -2.00
N TRP A 39 0.39 5.67 -2.85
CA TRP A 39 -0.54 4.54 -2.76
C TRP A 39 0.19 3.20 -2.87
N SER A 40 1.06 3.05 -3.88
CA SER A 40 1.88 1.85 -4.05
C SER A 40 2.80 1.58 -2.85
N LEU A 41 3.40 2.63 -2.28
CA LEU A 41 4.23 2.53 -1.09
C LEU A 41 3.42 2.10 0.14
N ALA A 42 2.21 2.62 0.30
CA ALA A 42 1.33 2.25 1.40
C ALA A 42 0.99 0.75 1.36
N VAL A 43 0.67 0.22 0.18
CA VAL A 43 0.41 -1.23 0.04
C VAL A 43 1.69 -2.04 0.29
N LEU A 44 2.81 -1.58 -0.26
CA LEU A 44 4.08 -2.29 -0.12
C LEU A 44 4.56 -2.38 1.34
N LYS A 45 4.27 -1.35 2.15
CA LYS A 45 4.51 -1.37 3.60
C LYS A 45 3.81 -2.57 4.23
N VAL A 46 2.51 -2.77 3.94
CA VAL A 46 1.71 -3.88 4.46
C VAL A 46 2.30 -5.23 4.01
N VAL A 47 2.65 -5.37 2.74
CA VAL A 47 3.30 -6.59 2.22
C VAL A 47 4.61 -6.87 2.94
N GLY A 48 5.42 -5.84 3.17
CA GLY A 48 6.70 -5.97 3.87
C GLY A 48 6.53 -6.44 5.31
N GLU A 49 5.54 -5.92 6.03
CA GLU A 49 5.21 -6.35 7.39
C GLU A 49 4.76 -7.82 7.44
N MET A 50 3.94 -8.26 6.48
CA MET A 50 3.51 -9.66 6.36
C MET A 50 4.69 -10.60 6.10
N LEU A 51 5.60 -10.22 5.20
CA LEU A 51 6.78 -11.04 4.90
C LEU A 51 7.70 -11.18 6.12
N ASP A 52 7.85 -10.11 6.91
CA ASP A 52 8.67 -10.14 8.12
C ASP A 52 8.04 -11.03 9.20
N GLN A 53 6.71 -10.97 9.37
CA GLN A 53 5.99 -11.87 10.27
C GLN A 53 6.15 -13.33 9.86
N VAL A 54 6.00 -13.64 8.57
CA VAL A 54 6.16 -15.00 8.04
C VAL A 54 7.61 -15.50 8.20
N LYS A 55 8.61 -14.65 7.93
CA LYS A 55 10.03 -15.00 8.14
C LYS A 55 10.32 -15.28 9.61
N ALA A 56 9.90 -14.38 10.50
CA ALA A 56 10.08 -14.54 11.94
C ALA A 56 9.44 -15.84 12.44
N LEU A 57 8.24 -16.15 11.98
CA LEU A 57 7.55 -17.38 12.36
C LEU A 57 8.23 -18.63 11.77
N ARG A 58 8.74 -18.56 10.53
CA ARG A 58 9.48 -19.67 9.91
C ARG A 58 10.74 -20.03 10.68
N TYR A 59 11.44 -19.06 11.27
CA TYR A 59 12.59 -19.32 12.14
C TYR A 59 12.20 -20.03 13.45
N LEU A 60 10.99 -19.77 13.97
CA LEU A 60 10.48 -20.38 15.20
C LEU A 60 9.88 -21.78 15.00
N VAL A 61 9.58 -22.17 13.77
CA VAL A 61 9.01 -23.49 13.47
C VAL A 61 10.14 -24.52 13.36
N LEU A 62 10.43 -25.18 14.47
CA LEU A 62 11.23 -26.42 14.49
C LEU A 62 10.42 -27.59 13.93
N LYS A 63 11.05 -28.34 13.00
CA LYS A 63 10.41 -29.33 12.13
C LYS A 63 9.75 -30.53 12.85
N GLU A 64 9.92 -30.73 14.16
CA GLU A 64 9.61 -32.01 14.80
C GLU A 64 8.83 -31.92 16.14
N CYS A 65 8.07 -30.85 16.41
CA CYS A 65 7.22 -30.82 17.60
C CYS A 65 5.72 -30.87 17.34
N LYS A 66 5.07 -31.85 17.99
CA LYS A 66 3.64 -32.14 17.90
C LYS A 66 2.81 -31.35 18.92
N ILE A 67 3.44 -30.89 20.00
CA ILE A 67 2.83 -30.14 21.12
C ILE A 67 3.62 -28.85 21.33
N MET A 68 2.92 -27.75 21.63
CA MET A 68 3.54 -26.47 21.96
C MET A 68 4.13 -26.55 23.36
N GLU A 69 5.46 -26.52 23.45
CA GLU A 69 6.19 -26.50 24.72
C GLU A 69 6.54 -25.05 25.08
N ILE A 70 5.98 -24.59 26.21
CA ILE A 70 6.38 -23.33 26.84
C ILE A 70 7.33 -23.71 27.97
N ALA A 71 8.61 -23.40 27.83
CA ALA A 71 9.57 -23.54 28.91
C ALA A 71 9.46 -22.31 29.81
N VAL A 72 9.26 -22.54 31.11
CA VAL A 72 9.31 -21.48 32.13
C VAL A 72 10.76 -21.41 32.60
N VAL A 73 11.47 -20.37 32.16
CA VAL A 73 12.80 -20.04 32.69
C VAL A 73 12.60 -19.08 33.85
N GLU A 74 13.49 -19.09 34.85
CA GLU A 74 13.33 -18.44 36.17
C GLU A 74 12.86 -16.98 36.16
N MET A 75 12.99 -16.24 35.06
CA MET A 75 12.51 -14.86 34.89
C MET A 75 11.64 -14.60 33.63
N GLY A 76 11.19 -15.64 32.91
CA GLY A 76 10.40 -15.44 31.69
C GLY A 76 9.81 -16.71 31.05
N PHE A 77 8.84 -16.52 30.14
CA PHE A 77 8.28 -17.59 29.33
C PHE A 77 9.00 -17.62 27.97
N THR A 78 9.76 -18.67 27.70
CA THR A 78 10.37 -18.92 26.39
C THR A 78 9.48 -19.92 25.64
N LEU A 79 8.90 -19.52 24.50
CA LEU A 79 8.38 -20.52 23.57
C LEU A 79 9.58 -21.23 22.95
N GLU A 80 9.64 -22.52 23.17
CA GLU A 80 10.70 -23.32 22.58
C GLU A 80 10.27 -23.79 21.18
N LYS A 81 8.99 -24.18 20.99
CA LYS A 81 8.54 -24.84 19.76
C LYS A 81 7.08 -24.54 19.40
N ILE A 82 6.84 -24.22 18.13
CA ILE A 82 5.49 -24.04 17.55
C ILE A 82 5.18 -25.20 16.59
N PRO A 83 4.01 -25.86 16.71
CA PRO A 83 3.65 -26.96 15.83
C PRO A 83 3.31 -26.47 14.41
N ALA A 84 3.71 -27.25 13.40
CA ALA A 84 3.60 -26.88 11.97
C ALA A 84 2.16 -26.60 11.49
N HIS A 85 1.13 -27.19 12.10
CA HIS A 85 -0.27 -26.92 11.71
C HIS A 85 -0.68 -25.46 11.95
N ARG A 86 -0.21 -24.84 13.04
CA ARG A 86 -0.48 -23.42 13.34
C ARG A 86 0.26 -22.52 12.37
N PHE A 87 1.46 -22.91 11.97
CA PHE A 87 2.22 -22.22 10.95
C PHE A 87 1.49 -22.24 9.61
N VAL A 88 1.01 -23.41 9.16
CA VAL A 88 0.25 -23.51 7.90
C VAL A 88 -1.01 -22.65 7.96
N PHE A 89 -1.77 -22.70 9.06
CA PHE A 89 -2.95 -21.84 9.23
C PHE A 89 -2.59 -20.35 9.16
N PHE A 90 -1.50 -19.94 9.83
CA PHE A 90 -1.01 -18.57 9.78
C PHE A 90 -0.60 -18.15 8.36
N VAL A 91 0.13 -19.00 7.64
CA VAL A 91 0.53 -18.75 6.25
C VAL A 91 -0.68 -18.62 5.32
N ILE A 92 -1.72 -19.44 5.52
CA ILE A 92 -2.98 -19.32 4.77
C ILE A 92 -3.63 -17.96 5.04
N MET A 93 -3.73 -17.55 6.31
CA MET A 93 -4.30 -16.24 6.66
C MET A 93 -3.49 -15.08 6.06
N CYS A 94 -2.16 -15.13 6.15
CA CYS A 94 -1.29 -14.14 5.50
C CYS A 94 -1.47 -14.14 3.98
N SER A 95 -1.69 -15.29 3.35
CA SER A 95 -1.91 -15.38 1.91
C SER A 95 -3.23 -14.73 1.48
N VAL A 96 -4.29 -14.91 2.26
CA VAL A 96 -5.58 -14.24 2.04
C VAL A 96 -5.42 -12.72 2.20
N GLN A 97 -4.72 -12.26 3.23
CA GLN A 97 -4.48 -10.83 3.45
C GLN A 97 -3.64 -10.23 2.31
N LEU A 98 -2.62 -10.95 1.83
CA LEU A 98 -1.81 -10.54 0.69
C LEU A 98 -2.67 -10.42 -0.59
N LEU A 99 -3.58 -11.38 -0.82
CA LEU A 99 -4.48 -11.34 -1.97
C LEU A 99 -5.40 -10.12 -1.93
N ILE A 100 -5.96 -9.80 -0.75
CA ILE A 100 -6.80 -8.62 -0.56
C ILE A 100 -5.99 -7.35 -0.82
N ALA A 101 -4.77 -7.24 -0.28
CA ALA A 101 -3.89 -6.09 -0.48
C ALA A 101 -3.52 -5.89 -1.96
N LEU A 102 -3.22 -6.97 -2.70
CA LEU A 102 -2.92 -6.89 -4.14
C LEU A 102 -4.16 -6.51 -4.96
N THR A 103 -5.33 -7.01 -4.58
CA THR A 103 -6.60 -6.65 -5.24
C THR A 103 -6.90 -5.16 -5.04
N LEU A 104 -6.71 -4.66 -3.81
CA LEU A 104 -6.84 -3.24 -3.47
C LEU A 104 -5.85 -2.38 -4.25
N LEU A 105 -4.60 -2.82 -4.41
CA LEU A 105 -3.60 -2.10 -5.19
C LEU A 105 -4.07 -1.91 -6.63
N ILE A 106 -4.44 -2.99 -7.30
CA ILE A 106 -4.85 -2.96 -8.72
C ILE A 106 -6.14 -2.15 -8.88
N ALA A 107 -7.15 -2.40 -8.04
CA ALA A 107 -8.41 -1.68 -8.09
C ALA A 107 -8.22 -0.18 -7.77
N GLY A 108 -7.36 0.13 -6.81
CA GLY A 108 -6.99 1.50 -6.44
C GLY A 108 -6.26 2.22 -7.56
N ASP A 109 -5.28 1.59 -8.20
CA ASP A 109 -4.55 2.17 -9.34
C ASP A 109 -5.50 2.47 -10.51
N ILE A 110 -6.40 1.54 -10.85
CA ILE A 110 -7.41 1.74 -11.90
C ILE A 110 -8.37 2.88 -11.53
N TRP A 111 -8.75 2.96 -10.25
CA TRP A 111 -9.69 3.99 -9.80
C TRP A 111 -9.05 5.37 -9.77
N LEU A 112 -7.81 5.49 -9.27
CA LEU A 112 -7.02 6.73 -9.32
C LEU A 112 -6.79 7.15 -10.77
N ALA A 113 -6.50 6.18 -11.65
CA ALA A 113 -6.31 6.43 -13.07
C ALA A 113 -7.54 7.03 -13.76
N SER A 114 -8.74 6.66 -13.30
CA SER A 114 -10.00 7.18 -13.84
C SER A 114 -10.36 8.58 -13.33
N THR A 115 -9.65 9.11 -12.33
CA THR A 115 -9.97 10.40 -11.71
C THR A 115 -9.21 11.51 -12.43
N THR A 116 -9.93 12.43 -13.08
CA THR A 116 -9.35 13.52 -13.88
C THR A 116 -9.14 14.81 -13.09
N ASP A 117 -9.90 15.01 -12.01
CA ASP A 117 -9.75 16.17 -11.12
C ASP A 117 -8.66 15.90 -10.08
N ILE A 118 -7.69 16.81 -9.97
CA ILE A 118 -6.54 16.71 -9.05
C ILE A 118 -6.99 16.68 -7.58
N VAL A 119 -8.00 17.47 -7.22
CA VAL A 119 -8.52 17.56 -5.85
C VAL A 119 -9.21 16.25 -5.49
N GLU A 120 -10.03 15.72 -6.40
CA GLU A 120 -10.67 14.41 -6.22
C GLU A 120 -9.64 13.28 -6.18
N LEU A 121 -8.59 13.35 -7.00
CA LEU A 121 -7.53 12.35 -7.04
C LEU A 121 -6.77 12.28 -5.71
N LEU A 122 -6.43 13.44 -5.13
CA LEU A 122 -5.79 13.49 -3.82
C LEU A 122 -6.72 12.96 -2.73
N LEU A 123 -7.99 13.35 -2.75
CA LEU A 123 -8.99 12.91 -1.77
C LEU A 123 -9.20 11.39 -1.84
N ASN A 124 -9.29 10.83 -3.05
CA ASN A 124 -9.42 9.39 -3.29
C ASN A 124 -8.19 8.62 -2.83
N GLY A 125 -6.98 9.15 -3.09
CA GLY A 125 -5.74 8.56 -2.61
C GLY A 125 -5.65 8.52 -1.07
N ILE A 126 -6.04 9.61 -0.40
CA ILE A 126 -6.10 9.66 1.07
C ILE A 126 -7.15 8.68 1.60
N ALA A 127 -8.32 8.59 0.98
CA ALA A 127 -9.38 7.66 1.37
C ALA A 127 -8.93 6.19 1.27
N LEU A 128 -8.21 5.84 0.21
CA LEU A 128 -7.62 4.52 0.05
C LEU A 128 -6.53 4.25 1.09
N ALA A 129 -5.65 5.21 1.40
CA ALA A 129 -4.68 5.03 2.47
C ALA A 129 -5.38 4.78 3.82
N TYR A 130 -6.45 5.54 4.09
CA TYR A 130 -7.26 5.38 5.30
C TYR A 130 -7.97 4.02 5.38
N ILE A 131 -8.41 3.44 4.26
CA ILE A 131 -9.04 2.10 4.26
C ILE A 131 -8.05 1.02 4.72
N MET A 132 -6.77 1.15 4.40
CA MET A 132 -5.74 0.21 4.85
C MET A 132 -5.43 0.36 6.33
N ASP A 133 -5.41 1.60 6.84
CA ASP A 133 -5.22 1.84 8.27
C ASP A 133 -6.40 1.28 9.10
N ILE A 134 -7.64 1.37 8.56
CA ILE A 134 -8.81 0.75 9.18
C ILE A 134 -8.71 -0.78 9.20
N ASP A 135 -8.24 -1.41 8.13
CA ASP A 135 -8.06 -2.87 8.09
C ASP A 135 -7.10 -3.33 9.20
N GLU A 136 -5.97 -2.65 9.35
CA GLU A 136 -5.01 -2.94 10.41
C GLU A 136 -5.62 -2.72 11.81
N LEU A 137 -6.33 -1.62 12.01
CA LEU A 137 -7.01 -1.34 13.27
C LEU A 137 -8.05 -2.40 13.61
N THR A 138 -8.83 -2.81 12.60
CA THR A 138 -9.87 -3.84 12.73
C THR A 138 -9.24 -5.17 13.10
N TYR A 139 -8.13 -5.56 12.46
CA TYR A 139 -7.36 -6.73 12.83
C TYR A 139 -6.91 -6.68 14.30
N ARG A 140 -6.36 -5.55 14.75
CA ARG A 140 -5.91 -5.38 16.15
C ARG A 140 -7.04 -5.48 17.16
N VAL A 141 -8.24 -5.03 16.82
CA VAL A 141 -9.43 -5.11 17.68
C VAL A 141 -10.04 -6.51 17.70
N LEU A 142 -10.06 -7.20 16.55
CA LEU A 142 -10.63 -8.53 16.43
C LEU A 142 -9.71 -9.64 16.96
N VAL A 143 -8.39 -9.41 16.98
CA VAL A 143 -7.44 -10.37 17.54
C VAL A 143 -7.65 -10.47 19.07
N PRO A 144 -7.88 -11.69 19.60
CA PRO A 144 -8.13 -11.87 21.03
C PRO A 144 -6.97 -11.33 21.88
N THR A 145 -7.28 -10.52 22.90
CA THR A 145 -6.30 -9.92 23.83
C THR A 145 -5.41 -10.95 24.53
N LYS A 146 -5.89 -12.20 24.63
CA LYS A 146 -5.15 -13.36 25.16
C LYS A 146 -3.92 -13.69 24.29
N LEU A 147 -4.03 -13.48 22.99
CA LEU A 147 -2.97 -13.74 22.02
C LEU A 147 -1.93 -12.61 22.06
N ASP A 148 -2.37 -11.35 22.15
CA ASP A 148 -1.48 -10.20 22.34
C ASP A 148 -0.69 -10.27 23.66
N THR A 149 -1.35 -10.64 24.76
CA THR A 149 -0.65 -10.85 26.05
C THR A 149 0.33 -12.02 26.02
N LEU A 150 0.03 -13.10 25.29
CA LEU A 150 0.96 -14.21 25.10
C LEU A 150 2.18 -13.78 24.28
N ILE A 151 1.98 -13.02 23.19
CA ILE A 151 3.03 -12.43 22.35
C ILE A 151 3.91 -11.45 23.12
N ARG A 152 3.35 -10.65 24.03
CA ARG A 152 4.13 -9.72 24.86
C ARG A 152 4.94 -10.41 25.96
N ARG A 153 4.50 -11.59 26.41
CA ARG A 153 5.16 -12.39 27.47
C ARG A 153 6.23 -13.34 26.92
N LEU A 154 6.14 -13.64 25.64
CA LEU A 154 7.18 -14.29 24.85
C LEU A 154 8.45 -13.44 24.93
N SER A 155 9.52 -13.97 25.55
CA SER A 155 10.81 -13.30 25.54
C SER A 155 11.24 -13.06 24.09
N PRO A 156 11.71 -11.86 23.71
CA PRO A 156 12.26 -11.64 22.38
C PRO A 156 13.45 -12.58 22.22
N ASN A 157 13.27 -13.67 21.49
CA ASN A 157 14.37 -14.55 21.14
C ASN A 157 15.37 -13.69 20.38
N ALA A 158 16.60 -13.60 20.91
CA ALA A 158 17.71 -12.91 20.27
C ALA A 158 18.05 -13.66 18.98
N VAL A 159 17.29 -13.39 17.94
CA VAL A 159 17.66 -13.78 16.58
C VAL A 159 18.82 -12.86 16.24
N ASP A 160 20.02 -13.42 16.16
CA ASP A 160 21.19 -12.73 15.62
C ASP A 160 20.93 -12.46 14.14
N TRP A 161 20.26 -11.34 13.87
CA TRP A 161 20.08 -10.81 12.53
C TRP A 161 21.45 -10.28 12.09
N SER A 162 22.28 -11.18 11.57
CA SER A 162 23.51 -10.80 10.86
C SER A 162 23.11 -9.83 9.75
N MET A 163 23.32 -8.53 10.01
CA MET A 163 22.98 -7.43 9.13
C MET A 163 23.82 -7.53 7.85
N SER A 164 23.31 -8.27 6.88
CA SER A 164 23.82 -8.32 5.51
C SER A 164 22.81 -7.63 4.60
N LEU A 165 22.89 -6.29 4.54
CA LEU A 165 22.11 -5.38 3.69
C LEU A 165 20.57 -5.49 3.85
N PRO A 166 19.80 -4.41 3.61
CA PRO A 166 18.35 -4.46 3.66
C PRO A 166 17.80 -5.17 2.41
N THR A 167 18.04 -6.48 2.31
CA THR A 167 17.41 -7.37 1.32
C THR A 167 15.89 -7.18 1.30
N ARG A 168 15.29 -6.82 2.44
CA ARG A 168 13.89 -6.37 2.55
C ARG A 168 13.59 -5.16 1.65
N SER A 169 14.38 -4.10 1.75
CA SER A 169 14.15 -2.87 0.98
C SER A 169 14.42 -3.08 -0.51
N VAL A 170 15.45 -3.84 -0.86
CA VAL A 170 15.79 -4.14 -2.27
C VAL A 170 14.77 -5.09 -2.91
N LEU A 171 14.30 -6.10 -2.17
CA LEU A 171 13.28 -7.02 -2.66
C LEU A 171 11.95 -6.32 -2.89
N LEU A 172 11.59 -5.38 -2.03
CA LEU A 172 10.34 -4.61 -2.13
C LEU A 172 10.44 -3.44 -3.12
N SER A 173 11.64 -2.88 -3.36
CA SER A 173 11.81 -1.79 -4.33
C SER A 173 11.62 -2.23 -5.78
N ILE A 174 11.96 -3.49 -6.11
CA ILE A 174 11.78 -4.02 -7.48
C ILE A 174 10.30 -4.00 -7.92
N PRO A 175 9.36 -4.61 -7.19
CA PRO A 175 7.95 -4.57 -7.57
C PRO A 175 7.39 -3.14 -7.53
N LEU A 176 7.85 -2.28 -6.61
CA LEU A 176 7.48 -0.87 -6.59
C LEU A 176 7.87 -0.16 -7.88
N CYS A 177 9.11 -0.33 -8.35
CA CYS A 177 9.56 0.24 -9.61
C CYS A 177 8.74 -0.29 -10.78
N VAL A 178 8.42 -1.58 -10.80
CA VAL A 178 7.57 -2.18 -11.84
C VAL A 178 6.17 -1.57 -11.84
N ILE A 179 5.53 -1.45 -10.67
CA ILE A 179 4.19 -0.85 -10.55
C ILE A 179 4.22 0.62 -10.99
N ASN A 180 5.20 1.40 -10.54
CA ASN A 180 5.33 2.80 -10.95
C ASN A 180 5.60 2.96 -12.45
N VAL A 181 6.38 2.06 -13.06
CA VAL A 181 6.59 2.05 -14.52
C VAL A 181 5.30 1.69 -15.26
N ILE A 182 4.56 0.70 -14.77
CA ILE A 182 3.26 0.33 -15.33
C ILE A 182 2.30 1.53 -15.25
N VAL A 183 2.16 2.15 -14.09
CA VAL A 183 1.33 3.35 -13.90
C VAL A 183 1.77 4.49 -14.81
N TYR A 184 3.07 4.77 -14.90
CA TYR A 184 3.60 5.81 -15.79
C TYR A 184 3.23 5.54 -17.26
N THR A 185 3.43 4.30 -17.73
CA THR A 185 3.13 3.93 -19.12
C THR A 185 1.64 3.90 -19.42
N GLN A 186 0.81 3.49 -18.47
CA GLN A 186 -0.64 3.36 -18.65
C GLN A 186 -1.39 4.67 -18.42
N LEU A 187 -0.84 5.59 -17.61
CA LEU A 187 -1.55 6.79 -17.19
C LEU A 187 -0.97 8.08 -17.77
N VAL A 188 0.35 8.25 -17.66
CA VAL A 188 1.01 9.50 -18.07
C VAL A 188 1.18 9.55 -19.58
N LEU A 189 1.56 8.43 -20.20
CA LEU A 189 1.78 8.37 -21.65
C LEU A 189 0.51 8.69 -22.47
N PRO A 190 -0.68 8.09 -22.20
CA PRO A 190 -1.88 8.45 -22.96
C PRO A 190 -2.32 9.89 -22.71
N HIS A 191 -2.17 10.40 -21.48
CA HIS A 191 -2.58 11.76 -21.16
C HIS A 191 -1.70 12.80 -21.89
N ALA A 192 -0.37 12.58 -21.92
CA ALA A 192 0.55 13.41 -22.68
C ALA A 192 0.24 13.39 -24.18
N ASN A 193 -0.09 12.21 -24.75
CA ASN A 193 -0.47 12.09 -26.15
C ASN A 193 -1.78 12.83 -26.48
N SER A 194 -2.77 12.80 -25.58
CA SER A 194 -4.03 13.53 -25.74
C SER A 194 -3.83 15.04 -25.75
N VAL A 195 -3.01 15.58 -24.85
CA VAL A 195 -2.72 17.03 -24.79
C VAL A 195 -2.03 17.51 -26.07
N VAL A 196 -1.00 16.80 -26.53
CA VAL A 196 -0.27 17.15 -27.78
C VAL A 196 -1.18 17.08 -29.01
N THR A 197 -2.16 16.18 -29.01
CA THR A 197 -3.11 16.05 -30.13
C THR A 197 -4.06 17.25 -30.20
N VAL A 198 -4.51 17.77 -29.05
CA VAL A 198 -5.37 18.96 -28.98
C VAL A 198 -4.59 20.22 -29.38
N GLU A 199 -3.35 20.37 -28.92
CA GLU A 199 -2.49 21.50 -29.27
C GLU A 199 -2.24 21.58 -30.78
N ARG A 200 -2.08 20.43 -31.46
CA ARG A 200 -1.90 20.38 -32.93
C ARG A 200 -3.18 20.60 -33.74
N ALA A 201 -4.36 20.52 -33.11
CA ALA A 201 -5.65 20.70 -33.76
C ALA A 201 -6.15 22.16 -33.69
N LEU A 202 -5.52 22.99 -32.85
CA LEU A 202 -5.71 24.44 -32.73
C LEU A 202 -4.73 25.19 -33.65
#